data_AF-A0A7Y9GRV9-F1
#
_entry.id   AF-A0A7Y9GRV9-F1
#
_cell.length_a   1.000
_cell.length_b   1.000
_cell.length_c   1.000
_cell.angle_alpha   90.00
_cell.angle_beta   90.00
_cell.angle_gamma   90.00
#
_symmetry.space_group_name_H-M   'P 1'
#
loop_
_entity.id
_entity.type
_entity.pdbx_description
1 polymer ?
#
loop_
_entity_poly.entity_id
_entity_poly.type
_entity_poly.pdbx_seq_one_letter_code
_entity_poly.pdbx_strand_id
1 'polypeptide(L)'
;MIMTGTQSAPITPELLRGASFSREGDGYSRAEVHSLLAAAADALEVARRDNEALTASLSSEDNEISSRAVLLLSQAQRIADDAVAEAESYSKDLIETARNQYREIVERAQQAAHSIEHGPGARPVAEPSGFADSPGAPAAWTFDQTPGPAFATDDLFAVGPASPDEVVRARQFARMASAQVHSLLESLEREIARLGANAHREQAPEERTPHRRSSFVSNNGQQRPES
;
A
#
# COMPACT_ATOMS: atom_id res chain seq x y z
N MET A 1 4.61 2.91 54.39
CA MET A 1 5.95 3.39 53.98
C MET A 1 5.81 3.85 52.54
N ILE A 2 5.85 5.17 52.29
CA ILE A 2 5.52 5.80 51.00
C ILE A 2 6.80 5.84 50.14
N MET A 3 6.84 5.13 49.01
CA MET A 3 7.92 5.30 48.03
C MET A 3 7.57 6.50 47.15
N THR A 4 8.31 7.59 47.30
CA THR A 4 8.23 8.77 46.45
C THR A 4 8.68 8.40 45.03
N GLY A 5 7.77 8.55 44.06
CA GLY A 5 8.11 8.41 42.65
C GLY A 5 9.16 9.45 42.26
N THR A 6 10.26 8.99 41.67
CA THR A 6 11.27 9.84 41.06
C THR A 6 10.66 10.55 39.85
N GLN A 7 10.16 11.76 40.05
CA GLN A 7 9.88 12.68 38.94
C GLN A 7 11.17 12.84 38.14
N SER A 8 11.18 12.35 36.90
CA SER A 8 12.27 12.59 35.95
C SER A 8 12.19 14.05 35.53
N ALA A 9 12.83 14.93 36.30
CA ALA A 9 13.01 16.32 35.91
C ALA A 9 13.85 16.35 34.62
N PRO A 10 13.47 17.13 33.61
CA PRO A 10 14.25 17.23 32.38
C PRO A 10 15.62 17.80 32.72
N ILE A 11 16.68 17.04 32.42
CA ILE A 11 18.06 17.48 32.61
C ILE A 11 18.31 18.66 31.68
N THR A 12 18.64 19.82 32.24
CA THR A 12 19.02 21.02 31.49
C THR A 12 20.53 21.27 31.62
N PRO A 13 21.17 21.96 30.65
CA PRO A 13 22.58 22.31 30.73
C PRO A 13 22.92 23.08 32.02
N GLU A 14 22.01 23.95 32.46
CA GLU A 14 22.13 24.77 33.66
C GLU A 14 22.10 23.90 34.93
N LEU A 15 21.24 22.88 34.95
CA LEU A 15 21.19 21.89 36.02
C LEU A 15 22.50 21.08 36.09
N LEU A 16 23.08 20.72 34.95
CA LEU A 16 24.37 20.01 34.91
C LEU A 16 25.52 20.89 35.39
N ARG A 17 25.56 22.17 35.00
CA ARG A 17 26.59 23.12 35.45
C ARG A 17 26.47 23.44 36.94
N GLY A 18 25.25 23.49 37.47
CA GLY A 18 24.96 23.74 38.89
C GLY A 18 24.95 22.50 39.78
N ALA A 19 25.12 21.30 39.23
CA ALA A 19 25.06 20.06 39.98
C ALA A 19 26.17 20.02 41.05
N SER A 20 25.78 19.61 42.26
CA SER A 20 26.70 19.44 43.38
C SER A 20 26.50 18.06 44.01
N PHE A 21 27.58 17.46 44.47
CA PHE A 21 27.60 16.11 45.03
C PHE A 21 28.20 16.14 46.43
N SER A 22 27.56 15.42 47.35
CA SER A 22 28.11 15.16 48.68
C SER A 22 29.36 14.29 48.54
N ARG A 23 30.39 14.58 49.35
CA ARG A 23 31.64 13.81 49.35
C ARG A 23 31.54 12.71 50.40
N GLU A 24 31.61 11.46 49.98
CA GLU A 24 31.59 10.29 50.86
C GLU A 24 32.74 9.34 50.45
N GLY A 25 33.69 9.11 51.37
CA GLY A 25 34.81 8.18 51.17
C GLY A 25 35.86 8.56 50.11
N ASP A 26 36.53 7.53 49.58
CA ASP A 26 37.51 7.59 48.48
C ASP A 26 36.77 7.62 47.14
N GLY A 27 36.43 8.83 46.68
CA GLY A 27 35.57 9.06 45.51
C GLY A 27 36.29 9.78 44.36
N TYR A 28 35.56 9.96 43.26
CA TYR A 28 36.07 10.65 42.06
C TYR A 28 36.57 12.07 42.35
N SER A 29 37.58 12.50 41.60
CA SER A 29 38.10 13.87 41.68
C SER A 29 37.03 14.88 41.33
N ARG A 30 36.79 15.82 42.23
CA ARG A 30 35.79 16.89 42.04
C ARG A 30 36.05 17.72 40.77
N ALA A 31 37.32 17.97 40.45
CA ALA A 31 37.70 18.74 39.27
C ALA A 31 37.37 17.99 37.97
N GLU A 32 37.61 16.67 37.95
CA GLU A 32 37.30 15.83 36.79
C GLU A 32 35.79 15.73 36.57
N VAL A 33 35.01 15.52 37.64
CA VAL A 33 33.55 15.48 37.56
C VAL A 33 32.97 16.81 37.05
N HIS A 34 33.47 17.95 37.55
CA HIS A 34 33.03 19.26 37.05
C HIS A 34 33.41 19.47 35.57
N SER A 35 34.61 19.07 35.15
CA SER A 35 35.02 19.16 33.74
C SER A 35 34.13 18.29 32.84
N LEU A 36 33.80 17.08 33.29
CA LEU A 36 32.92 16.17 32.56
C LEU A 36 31.49 16.74 32.46
N LEU A 37 30.94 17.28 33.55
CA LEU A 37 29.60 17.87 33.56
C LEU A 37 29.51 19.14 32.70
N ALA A 38 30.56 19.95 32.67
CA ALA A 38 30.65 21.09 31.76
C ALA A 38 30.62 20.64 30.29
N ALA A 39 31.44 19.64 29.93
CA ALA A 39 31.43 19.06 28.59
C ALA A 39 30.08 18.43 28.21
N ALA A 40 29.42 17.77 29.16
CA ALA A 40 28.09 17.20 28.97
C ALA A 40 27.02 18.29 28.77
N ALA A 41 27.10 19.40 29.51
CA ALA A 41 26.21 20.54 29.34
C ALA A 41 26.38 21.19 27.96
N ASP A 42 27.62 21.38 27.51
CA ASP A 42 27.92 21.93 26.19
C ASP A 42 27.40 20.99 25.08
N ALA A 43 27.60 19.67 25.21
CA ALA A 43 27.07 18.70 24.26
C ALA A 43 25.54 18.69 24.23
N LEU A 44 24.87 18.83 25.38
CA LEU A 44 23.42 18.91 25.46
C LEU A 44 22.85 20.18 24.83
N GLU A 45 23.55 21.32 24.94
CA GLU A 45 23.18 22.55 24.25
C GLU A 45 23.26 22.40 22.73
N VAL A 46 24.35 21.80 22.22
CA VAL A 46 24.50 21.54 20.79
C VAL A 46 23.38 20.62 20.30
N ALA A 47 23.16 19.49 20.99
CA ALA A 47 22.11 18.56 20.63
C ALA A 47 20.71 19.17 20.65
N ARG A 48 20.42 20.09 21.58
CA ARG A 48 19.14 20.81 21.62
C ARG A 48 18.98 21.77 20.44
N ARG A 49 20.01 22.54 20.12
CA ARG A 49 19.98 23.44 18.94
C ARG A 49 19.77 22.65 17.65
N ASP A 50 20.47 21.52 17.50
CA ASP A 50 20.33 20.66 16.33
C ASP A 50 18.91 20.06 16.25
N ASN A 51 18.35 19.61 17.38
CA ASN A 51 17.00 19.04 17.42
C ASN A 51 15.92 20.10 17.12
N GLU A 52 16.08 21.33 17.64
CA GLU A 52 15.20 22.45 17.32
C GLU A 52 15.28 22.81 15.83
N ALA A 53 16.48 22.86 15.25
CA ALA A 53 16.68 23.11 13.82
C ALA A 53 16.06 22.01 12.95
N LEU A 54 16.23 20.73 13.33
CA LEU A 54 15.62 19.58 12.65
C LEU A 54 14.09 19.62 12.74
N THR A 55 13.55 19.91 13.92
CA THR A 55 12.10 20.00 14.14
C THR A 55 11.49 21.13 13.30
N ALA A 56 12.18 22.27 13.19
CA ALA A 56 11.76 23.38 12.34
C ALA A 56 11.80 23.00 10.85
N SER A 57 12.83 22.29 10.40
CA SER A 57 12.95 21.79 9.01
C SER A 57 11.82 20.84 8.66
N LEU A 58 11.58 19.81 9.48
CA LEU A 58 10.54 18.81 9.27
C LEU A 58 9.15 19.44 9.23
N SER A 59 8.88 20.40 10.12
CA SER A 59 7.59 21.11 10.14
C SER A 59 7.35 21.90 8.85
N SER A 60 8.40 22.42 8.22
CA SER A 60 8.30 23.11 6.93
C SER A 60 8.04 22.12 5.79
N GLU A 61 8.78 21.02 5.73
CA GLU A 61 8.64 19.99 4.70
C GLU A 61 7.26 19.32 4.74
N ASP A 62 6.73 19.00 5.93
CA ASP A 62 5.39 18.41 6.08
C ASP A 62 4.30 19.34 5.56
N ASN A 63 4.45 20.65 5.73
CA ASN A 63 3.50 21.63 5.22
C ASN A 63 3.54 21.73 3.68
N GLU A 64 4.74 21.67 3.09
CA GLU A 64 4.93 21.63 1.64
C GLU A 64 4.36 20.34 1.04
N ILE A 65 4.65 19.18 1.64
CA ILE A 65 4.12 17.88 1.20
C ILE A 65 2.59 17.87 1.30
N SER A 66 2.03 18.40 2.39
CA SER A 66 0.58 18.52 2.56
C SER A 66 -0.04 19.39 1.46
N SER A 67 0.54 20.55 1.17
CA SER A 67 0.05 21.43 0.10
C SER A 67 0.09 20.76 -1.29
N ARG A 68 1.17 20.03 -1.58
CA ARG A 68 1.33 19.28 -2.83
C ARG A 68 0.34 18.11 -2.93
N ALA A 69 0.11 17.39 -1.84
CA ALA A 69 -0.85 16.30 -1.79
C ALA A 69 -2.28 16.78 -2.03
N VAL A 70 -2.66 17.92 -1.45
CA VAL A 70 -3.98 18.54 -1.69
C VAL A 70 -4.16 18.93 -3.15
N LEU A 71 -3.13 19.51 -3.79
CA LEU A 71 -3.17 19.84 -5.22
C LEU A 71 -3.31 18.59 -6.10
N LEU A 72 -2.55 17.54 -5.81
CA LEU A 72 -2.62 16.27 -6.55
C LEU A 72 -3.98 15.59 -6.37
N LEU A 73 -4.57 15.63 -5.17
CA LEU A 73 -5.89 15.07 -4.94
C LEU A 73 -6.97 15.81 -5.71
N SER A 74 -6.93 17.16 -5.71
CA SER A 74 -7.86 17.97 -6.49
C SER A 74 -7.72 17.72 -8.00
N GLN A 75 -6.48 17.55 -8.48
CA GLN A 75 -6.23 17.18 -9.87
C GLN A 75 -6.77 15.78 -10.20
N ALA A 76 -6.54 14.80 -9.35
CA ALA A 76 -7.02 13.44 -9.55
C ALA A 76 -8.55 13.37 -9.55
N GLN A 77 -9.21 14.13 -8.67
CA GLN A 77 -10.67 14.25 -8.65
C GLN A 77 -11.21 14.81 -9.96
N ARG A 78 -10.60 15.88 -10.48
CA ARG A 78 -11.00 16.45 -11.77
C ARG A 78 -10.85 15.47 -12.93
N ILE A 79 -9.75 14.73 -12.97
CA ILE A 79 -9.52 13.70 -14.00
C ILE A 79 -10.57 12.59 -13.88
N ALA A 80 -10.92 12.19 -12.64
CA ALA A 80 -11.95 11.19 -12.41
C ALA A 80 -13.33 11.67 -12.88
N ASP A 81 -13.70 12.92 -12.57
CA ASP A 81 -14.98 13.51 -13.01
C ASP A 81 -15.05 13.61 -14.55
N ASP A 82 -13.96 14.01 -15.20
CA ASP A 82 -13.87 14.08 -16.66
C ASP A 82 -14.01 12.67 -17.29
N ALA A 83 -13.33 11.66 -16.73
CA ALA A 83 -13.41 10.28 -17.22
C ALA A 83 -14.81 9.67 -17.05
N VAL A 84 -15.52 10.00 -15.95
CA VAL A 84 -16.91 9.57 -15.74
C VAL A 84 -17.83 10.22 -16.79
N ALA A 85 -17.67 11.52 -17.05
CA ALA A 85 -18.46 12.22 -18.06
C ALA A 85 -18.23 11.63 -19.47
N GLU A 86 -16.99 11.29 -19.81
CA GLU A 86 -16.65 10.64 -21.07
C GLU A 86 -17.27 9.23 -21.17
N ALA A 87 -17.15 8.43 -20.11
CA ALA A 87 -17.73 7.09 -20.06
C ALA A 87 -19.27 7.11 -20.18
N GLU A 88 -19.94 8.09 -19.57
CA GLU A 88 -21.38 8.29 -19.72
C GLU A 88 -21.77 8.66 -21.15
N SER A 89 -21.00 9.54 -21.79
CA SER A 89 -21.20 9.93 -23.18
C SER A 89 -21.06 8.73 -24.11
N TYR A 90 -19.98 7.97 -23.96
CA TYR A 90 -19.72 6.76 -24.75
C TYR A 90 -20.83 5.71 -24.56
N SER A 91 -21.31 5.53 -23.33
CA SER A 91 -22.41 4.61 -23.04
C SER A 91 -23.70 5.01 -23.74
N LYS A 92 -24.01 6.32 -23.83
CA LYS A 92 -25.19 6.82 -24.54
C LYS A 92 -25.07 6.57 -26.04
N ASP A 93 -23.90 6.84 -26.62
CA ASP A 93 -23.64 6.61 -28.04
C ASP A 93 -23.74 5.12 -28.42
N LEU A 94 -23.19 4.23 -27.58
CA LEU A 94 -23.29 2.79 -27.77
C LEU A 94 -24.76 2.32 -27.75
N ILE A 95 -25.57 2.84 -26.82
CA ILE A 95 -26.99 2.51 -26.72
C ILE A 95 -27.75 3.01 -27.96
N GLU A 96 -27.47 4.23 -28.42
CA GLU A 96 -28.09 4.78 -29.63
C GLU A 96 -27.75 3.93 -30.86
N THR A 97 -26.48 3.59 -31.02
CA THR A 97 -25.99 2.71 -32.09
C THR A 97 -26.67 1.34 -32.04
N ALA A 98 -26.73 0.70 -30.88
CA ALA A 98 -27.38 -0.61 -30.72
C ALA A 98 -28.89 -0.57 -31.04
N ARG A 99 -29.58 0.52 -30.68
CA ARG A 99 -31.01 0.68 -31.00
C ARG A 99 -31.23 0.87 -32.49
N ASN A 100 -30.37 1.61 -33.18
CA ASN A 100 -30.44 1.78 -34.62
C ASN A 100 -30.17 0.46 -35.35
N GLN A 101 -29.14 -0.28 -34.95
CA GLN A 101 -28.85 -1.61 -35.48
C GLN A 101 -30.02 -2.58 -35.27
N TYR A 102 -30.65 -2.57 -34.09
CA TYR A 102 -31.82 -3.41 -33.82
C TYR A 102 -32.99 -3.09 -34.75
N ARG A 103 -33.29 -1.79 -34.97
CA ARG A 103 -34.35 -1.37 -35.91
C ARG A 103 -34.05 -1.85 -37.33
N GLU A 104 -32.82 -1.65 -37.80
CA GLU A 104 -32.40 -2.07 -39.14
C GLU A 104 -32.52 -3.58 -39.34
N ILE A 105 -32.12 -4.38 -38.34
CA ILE A 105 -32.25 -5.85 -38.39
C ILE A 105 -33.72 -6.26 -38.49
N VAL A 106 -34.60 -5.63 -37.70
CA VAL A 106 -36.04 -5.92 -37.73
C VAL A 106 -36.65 -5.52 -39.08
N GLU A 107 -36.31 -4.35 -39.61
CA GLU A 107 -36.78 -3.90 -40.93
C GLU A 107 -36.31 -4.85 -42.05
N ARG A 108 -35.04 -5.25 -42.04
CA ARG A 108 -34.49 -6.23 -42.99
C ARG A 108 -35.18 -7.59 -42.87
N ALA A 109 -35.45 -8.05 -41.66
CA ALA A 109 -36.16 -9.31 -41.43
C ALA A 109 -37.60 -9.26 -41.95
N GLN A 110 -38.30 -8.14 -41.76
CA GLN A 110 -39.65 -7.92 -42.29
C GLN A 110 -39.65 -7.87 -43.82
N GLN A 111 -38.71 -7.15 -44.44
CA GLN A 111 -38.55 -7.09 -45.89
C GLN A 111 -38.24 -8.47 -46.48
N ALA A 112 -37.33 -9.23 -45.85
CA ALA A 112 -37.02 -10.60 -46.25
C ALA A 112 -38.28 -11.49 -46.19
N ALA A 113 -39.07 -11.40 -45.11
CA ALA A 113 -40.32 -12.15 -44.99
C ALA A 113 -41.36 -11.77 -46.07
N HIS A 114 -41.55 -10.48 -46.35
CA HIS A 114 -42.47 -10.01 -47.40
C HIS A 114 -42.04 -10.47 -48.80
N SER A 115 -40.73 -10.46 -49.09
CA SER A 115 -40.19 -10.94 -50.36
C SER A 115 -40.34 -12.46 -50.53
N ILE A 116 -40.33 -13.24 -49.46
CA ILE A 116 -40.61 -14.69 -49.48
C ILE A 116 -42.10 -14.95 -49.73
N GLU A 117 -43.00 -14.11 -49.19
CA GLU A 117 -44.44 -14.24 -49.40
C GLU A 117 -44.86 -13.96 -50.86
N HIS A 118 -44.15 -13.07 -51.56
CA HIS A 118 -44.44 -12.68 -52.93
C HIS A 118 -43.59 -13.42 -53.99
N GLY A 119 -42.59 -14.20 -53.57
CA GLY A 119 -41.75 -15.02 -54.45
C GLY A 119 -42.29 -16.45 -54.58
N PRO A 120 -42.53 -16.98 -55.80
CA PRO A 120 -42.97 -18.35 -55.95
C PRO A 120 -41.80 -19.30 -55.63
N GLY A 121 -41.84 -19.90 -54.44
CA GLY A 121 -41.18 -21.14 -54.04
C GLY A 121 -39.70 -21.32 -54.42
N ALA A 122 -38.79 -21.05 -53.49
CA ALA A 122 -37.49 -21.73 -53.45
C ALA A 122 -36.91 -21.79 -52.02
N ARG A 123 -36.75 -23.01 -51.50
CA ARG A 123 -35.75 -23.41 -50.49
C ARG A 123 -34.62 -24.15 -51.25
N PRO A 124 -33.38 -24.31 -50.74
CA PRO A 124 -33.06 -24.45 -49.31
C PRO A 124 -31.76 -23.76 -48.81
N VAL A 125 -31.67 -23.73 -47.47
CA VAL A 125 -30.50 -23.90 -46.58
C VAL A 125 -29.09 -23.69 -47.19
N ALA A 126 -28.36 -22.70 -46.68
CA ALA A 126 -26.91 -22.63 -46.76
C ALA A 126 -26.33 -22.40 -45.35
N GLU A 127 -25.73 -23.46 -44.80
CA GLU A 127 -24.83 -23.41 -43.65
C GLU A 127 -23.55 -22.65 -44.01
N PRO A 128 -22.99 -21.80 -43.13
CA PRO A 128 -21.68 -21.21 -43.34
C PRO A 128 -20.58 -22.23 -43.01
N SER A 129 -20.18 -23.03 -44.00
CA SER A 129 -18.91 -23.76 -43.98
C SER A 129 -17.82 -22.91 -44.63
N GLY A 130 -16.82 -22.52 -43.84
CA GLY A 130 -15.66 -21.73 -44.29
C GLY A 130 -14.43 -21.94 -43.40
N PHE A 131 -14.07 -23.20 -43.14
CA PHE A 131 -12.72 -23.60 -42.72
C PHE A 131 -11.93 -24.00 -43.97
N ALA A 132 -10.96 -23.18 -44.37
CA ALA A 132 -9.82 -23.52 -45.24
C ALA A 132 -8.80 -22.37 -45.10
N ASP A 133 -7.85 -22.47 -44.19
CA ASP A 133 -6.53 -23.10 -44.38
C ASP A 133 -5.60 -22.27 -45.29
N SER A 134 -4.60 -21.63 -44.66
CA SER A 134 -3.33 -21.26 -45.28
C SER A 134 -2.25 -21.21 -44.19
N PRO A 135 -1.21 -22.07 -44.27
CA PRO A 135 -0.09 -22.08 -43.35
C PRO A 135 1.01 -21.14 -43.84
N GLY A 136 1.38 -20.17 -43.01
CA GLY A 136 2.50 -19.26 -43.27
C GLY A 136 3.06 -18.70 -41.96
N ALA A 137 3.96 -19.46 -41.33
CA ALA A 137 4.84 -18.96 -40.27
C ALA A 137 6.01 -18.14 -40.87
N PRO A 138 6.82 -17.44 -40.06
CA PRO A 138 6.49 -16.53 -38.96
C PRO A 138 7.19 -15.17 -39.18
N ALA A 139 6.45 -14.06 -39.19
CA ALA A 139 7.08 -12.75 -39.10
C ALA A 139 7.33 -12.42 -37.61
N ALA A 140 8.59 -12.57 -37.22
CA ALA A 140 9.13 -12.08 -35.97
C ALA A 140 8.90 -10.57 -35.88
N TRP A 141 8.06 -10.14 -34.93
CA TRP A 141 8.01 -8.75 -34.50
C TRP A 141 8.91 -8.62 -33.28
N THR A 142 10.09 -8.08 -33.54
CA THR A 142 11.06 -7.61 -32.55
C THR A 142 10.40 -6.64 -31.58
N PHE A 143 10.53 -6.93 -30.28
CA PHE A 143 10.36 -5.95 -29.21
C PHE A 143 11.48 -4.91 -29.33
N ASP A 144 11.22 -3.81 -30.02
CA ASP A 144 11.94 -2.56 -29.81
C ASP A 144 11.00 -1.39 -30.12
N GLN A 145 10.24 -0.97 -29.12
CA GLN A 145 9.70 0.39 -29.07
C GLN A 145 9.42 0.78 -27.63
N THR A 146 10.23 1.72 -27.18
CA THR A 146 10.13 2.51 -25.96
C THR A 146 8.73 3.18 -25.88
N PRO A 147 8.08 3.25 -24.71
CA PRO A 147 6.70 3.73 -24.62
C PRO A 147 6.61 5.24 -24.76
N GLY A 148 6.01 5.72 -25.85
CA GLY A 148 5.48 7.09 -25.97
C GLY A 148 3.97 7.09 -25.78
N PRO A 149 3.36 8.05 -25.06
CA PRO A 149 1.94 8.06 -24.81
C PRO A 149 1.21 8.55 -26.05
N ALA A 150 0.72 7.62 -26.86
CA ALA A 150 -0.21 7.91 -27.95
C ALA A 150 -1.46 7.05 -27.73
N PHE A 151 -2.43 7.61 -27.00
CA PHE A 151 -3.82 7.21 -27.13
C PHE A 151 -4.31 7.69 -28.50
N ALA A 152 -3.89 7.00 -29.57
CA ALA A 152 -4.44 7.19 -30.89
C ALA A 152 -5.78 6.44 -30.94
N THR A 153 -6.87 7.17 -30.69
CA THR A 153 -8.25 6.68 -30.86
C THR A 153 -8.65 6.49 -32.33
N ASP A 154 -7.74 6.79 -33.27
CA ASP A 154 -7.99 6.73 -34.72
C ASP A 154 -7.96 5.29 -35.29
N ASP A 155 -7.30 4.33 -34.61
CA ASP A 155 -7.21 2.94 -35.08
C ASP A 155 -8.42 2.07 -34.66
N LEU A 156 -9.30 2.55 -33.78
CA LEU A 156 -10.42 1.75 -33.27
C LEU A 156 -11.56 1.57 -34.28
N PHE A 157 -11.64 2.41 -35.31
CA PHE A 157 -12.64 2.28 -36.38
C PHE A 157 -12.19 1.34 -37.52
N ALA A 158 -10.90 0.98 -37.58
CA ALA A 158 -10.36 0.05 -38.58
C ALA A 158 -10.39 -1.42 -38.11
N VAL A 159 -10.53 -1.66 -36.81
CA VAL A 159 -10.63 -2.99 -36.23
C VAL A 159 -12.10 -3.40 -36.23
N GLY A 160 -12.46 -4.37 -37.08
CA GLY A 160 -13.80 -4.96 -37.11
C GLY A 160 -14.25 -5.53 -35.75
N PRO A 161 -15.49 -6.03 -35.64
CA PRO A 161 -16.00 -6.56 -34.37
C PRO A 161 -15.03 -7.58 -33.79
N ALA A 162 -14.60 -7.36 -32.54
CA ALA A 162 -13.62 -8.19 -31.85
C ALA A 162 -13.95 -9.66 -32.05
N SER A 163 -12.99 -10.39 -32.62
CA SER A 163 -13.20 -11.80 -32.92
C SER A 163 -13.56 -12.56 -31.63
N PRO A 164 -14.39 -13.61 -31.70
CA PRO A 164 -14.73 -14.42 -30.52
C PRO A 164 -13.50 -14.87 -29.72
N ASP A 165 -12.39 -15.13 -30.41
CA ASP A 165 -11.11 -15.51 -29.81
C ASP A 165 -10.43 -14.37 -29.04
N GLU A 166 -10.55 -13.12 -29.51
CA GLU A 166 -10.05 -11.95 -28.77
C GLU A 166 -10.83 -11.72 -27.50
N VAL A 167 -12.15 -11.91 -27.52
CA VAL A 167 -12.99 -11.81 -26.32
C VAL A 167 -12.62 -12.91 -25.32
N VAL A 168 -12.33 -14.13 -25.78
CA VAL A 168 -11.87 -15.22 -24.92
C VAL A 168 -10.49 -14.91 -24.34
N ARG A 169 -9.54 -14.41 -25.15
CA ARG A 169 -8.21 -13.98 -24.68
C ARG A 169 -8.30 -12.84 -23.66
N ALA A 170 -9.13 -11.82 -23.92
CA ALA A 170 -9.34 -10.71 -23.00
C ALA A 170 -9.91 -11.20 -21.66
N ARG A 171 -10.85 -12.15 -21.68
CA ARG A 171 -11.39 -12.77 -20.46
C ARG A 171 -10.34 -13.60 -19.71
N GLN A 172 -9.49 -14.33 -20.42
CA GLN A 172 -8.40 -15.09 -19.79
C GLN A 172 -7.38 -14.16 -19.15
N PHE A 173 -7.00 -13.09 -19.84
CA PHE A 173 -6.10 -12.07 -19.31
C PHE A 173 -6.69 -11.39 -18.07
N ALA A 174 -7.97 -10.99 -18.12
CA ALA A 174 -8.65 -10.41 -16.97
C ALA A 174 -8.70 -11.36 -15.76
N ARG A 175 -8.89 -12.67 -15.99
CA ARG A 175 -8.84 -13.69 -14.93
C ARG A 175 -7.44 -13.84 -14.34
N MET A 176 -6.40 -13.82 -15.16
CA MET A 176 -5.01 -13.88 -14.69
C MET A 176 -4.63 -12.63 -13.90
N ALA A 177 -4.99 -11.44 -14.39
CA ALA A 177 -4.74 -10.18 -13.72
C ALA A 177 -5.46 -10.11 -12.37
N SER A 178 -6.73 -10.55 -12.30
CA SER A 178 -7.48 -10.63 -11.05
C SER A 178 -6.82 -11.57 -10.04
N ALA A 179 -6.35 -12.75 -10.47
CA ALA A 179 -5.63 -13.67 -9.60
C ALA A 179 -4.29 -13.09 -9.09
N GLN A 180 -3.57 -12.34 -9.93
CA GLN A 180 -2.32 -11.68 -9.55
C GLN A 180 -2.55 -10.57 -8.52
N VAL A 181 -3.59 -9.74 -8.70
CA VAL A 181 -3.95 -8.69 -7.73
C VAL A 181 -4.32 -9.30 -6.38
N HIS A 182 -5.12 -10.37 -6.35
CA HIS A 182 -5.44 -11.06 -5.11
C HIS A 182 -4.20 -11.63 -4.41
N SER A 183 -3.27 -12.21 -5.16
CA SER A 183 -2.00 -12.71 -4.60
C SER A 183 -1.13 -11.59 -4.03
N LEU A 184 -1.11 -10.41 -4.65
CA LEU A 184 -0.37 -9.25 -4.15
C LEU A 184 -0.99 -8.68 -2.88
N LEU A 185 -2.32 -8.58 -2.83
CA LEU A 185 -3.04 -8.12 -1.64
C LEU A 185 -2.82 -9.05 -0.44
N GLU A 186 -2.90 -10.36 -0.65
CA GLU A 186 -2.65 -11.34 0.43
C GLU A 186 -1.19 -11.29 0.92
N SER A 187 -0.23 -11.02 0.01
CA SER A 187 1.16 -10.80 0.39
C SER A 187 1.33 -9.55 1.25
N LEU A 188 0.68 -8.44 0.86
CA LEU A 188 0.70 -7.19 1.61
C LEU A 188 0.06 -7.33 2.99
N GLU A 189 -1.08 -8.05 3.09
CA GLU A 189 -1.73 -8.33 4.37
C GLU A 189 -0.82 -9.16 5.30
N ARG A 190 -0.13 -10.19 4.77
CA ARG A 190 0.84 -10.96 5.56
C ARG A 190 2.03 -10.10 6.00
N GLU A 191 2.49 -9.18 5.16
CA GLU A 191 3.61 -8.30 5.46
C GLU A 191 3.24 -7.25 6.51
N ILE A 192 2.03 -6.66 6.42
CA ILE A 192 1.46 -5.77 7.44
C ILE A 192 1.27 -6.51 8.77
N ALA A 193 0.74 -7.74 8.75
CA ALA A 193 0.61 -8.56 9.96
C ALA A 193 1.98 -8.87 10.59
N ARG A 194 3.00 -9.12 9.76
CA ARG A 194 4.38 -9.34 10.21
C ARG A 194 5.00 -8.07 10.80
N LEU A 195 4.76 -6.91 10.19
CA LEU A 195 5.19 -5.60 10.71
C LEU A 195 4.51 -5.28 12.04
N GLY A 196 3.21 -5.54 12.18
CA GLY A 196 2.48 -5.38 13.44
C GLY A 196 2.97 -6.33 14.55
N ALA A 197 3.26 -7.59 14.22
CA ALA A 197 3.80 -8.56 15.17
C ALA A 197 5.24 -8.22 15.63
N ASN A 198 6.06 -7.64 14.76
CA ASN A 198 7.40 -7.17 15.11
C ASN A 198 7.35 -5.91 15.97
N ALA A 199 6.43 -4.97 15.69
CA ALA A 199 6.22 -3.77 16.51
C ALA A 199 5.75 -4.10 17.95
N HIS A 200 4.98 -5.19 18.13
CA HIS A 200 4.62 -5.69 19.47
C HIS A 200 5.74 -6.43 20.20
N ARG A 201 6.76 -6.93 19.47
CA ARG A 201 7.88 -7.67 20.07
C ARG A 201 8.94 -6.75 20.70
N GLU A 202 9.03 -5.50 20.25
CA GLU A 202 9.86 -4.47 20.90
C GLU A 202 9.24 -3.90 22.19
N GLN A 203 7.95 -4.16 22.45
CA GLN A 203 7.23 -3.64 23.63
C GLN A 203 7.01 -4.66 24.76
N ALA A 204 7.49 -5.90 24.64
CA ALA A 204 7.36 -6.90 25.71
C ALA A 204 8.55 -6.84 26.68
N PRO A 205 8.35 -6.45 27.96
CA PRO A 205 9.41 -6.57 28.95
C PRO A 205 9.67 -8.05 29.25
N GLU A 206 10.94 -8.35 29.39
CA GLU A 206 11.55 -9.64 29.71
C GLU A 206 10.87 -10.36 30.89
N GLU A 207 9.84 -11.15 30.61
CA GLU A 207 9.41 -12.24 31.50
C GLU A 207 10.14 -13.52 31.09
N ARG A 208 11.19 -13.88 31.85
CA ARG A 208 11.34 -15.18 32.54
C ARG A 208 12.77 -15.43 32.98
N THR A 209 12.92 -15.76 34.26
CA THR A 209 13.73 -16.93 34.62
C THR A 209 13.18 -17.58 35.91
N PRO A 210 12.64 -18.80 35.86
CA PRO A 210 12.33 -19.55 37.07
C PRO A 210 13.61 -20.24 37.56
N HIS A 211 14.25 -19.67 38.58
CA HIS A 211 15.35 -20.35 39.28
C HIS A 211 14.83 -21.28 40.38
N ARG A 212 14.82 -22.55 40.00
CA ARG A 212 14.86 -23.76 40.83
C ARG A 212 15.89 -23.63 41.97
N ARG A 213 15.44 -23.67 43.23
CA ARG A 213 16.23 -24.03 44.44
C ARG A 213 15.25 -24.66 45.43
N SER A 214 15.16 -25.98 45.49
CA SER A 214 15.96 -26.86 46.34
C SER A 214 15.99 -26.43 47.81
N SER A 215 15.22 -27.18 48.62
CA SER A 215 15.55 -27.69 49.95
C SER A 215 16.06 -26.71 51.01
N PHE A 216 15.23 -26.43 52.03
CA PHE A 216 15.73 -26.48 53.41
C PHE A 216 14.66 -27.04 54.35
N VAL A 217 15.00 -28.18 54.94
CA VAL A 217 14.27 -28.90 55.98
C VAL A 217 14.31 -28.09 57.27
N SER A 218 13.14 -27.88 57.86
CA SER A 218 13.00 -27.36 59.23
C SER A 218 13.65 -28.32 60.22
N ASN A 219 14.85 -27.99 60.67
CA ASN A 219 15.48 -28.61 61.84
C ASN A 219 15.10 -27.78 63.07
N ASN A 220 14.00 -28.16 63.72
CA ASN A 220 13.56 -27.56 64.97
C ASN A 220 14.14 -28.37 66.12
N GLY A 221 15.26 -27.91 66.68
CA GLY A 221 15.87 -28.47 67.87
C GLY A 221 16.64 -27.38 68.60
N GLN A 222 16.49 -27.38 69.93
CA GLN A 222 17.16 -26.56 70.96
C GLN A 222 16.39 -25.28 71.33
N GLN A 223 15.99 -25.03 72.59
CA GLN A 223 16.48 -25.53 73.88
C GLN A 223 15.40 -25.35 74.98
N ARG A 224 15.12 -26.43 75.71
CA ARG A 224 15.07 -26.44 77.19
C ARG A 224 16.52 -26.24 77.70
N PRO A 225 16.84 -25.79 78.95
CA PRO A 225 16.12 -26.20 80.16
C PRO A 225 16.16 -25.21 81.39
N GLU A 226 15.44 -25.62 82.45
CA GLU A 226 15.59 -25.38 83.91
C GLU A 226 15.59 -23.96 84.53
N SER A 227 14.59 -23.69 85.36
CA SER A 227 14.69 -23.74 86.85
C SER A 227 13.31 -23.75 87.48
#